data_AF-A0A926AMC3-F1
#
_entry.id   AF-A0A926AMC3-F1
#
_cell.length_a   1.000
_cell.length_b   1.000
_cell.length_c   1.000
_cell.angle_alpha   90.00
_cell.angle_beta   90.00
_cell.angle_gamma   90.00
#
_symmetry.space_group_name_H-M   'P 1'
#
loop_
_entity.id
_entity.type
_entity.pdbx_description
1 polymer ?
#
loop_
_entity_poly.entity_id
_entity_poly.type
_entity_poly.pdbx_seq_one_letter_code
_entity_poly.pdbx_strand_id
1 'polypeptide(L)'
;MMQLHRIALPLSLMAIACSLNERPTVDPVRMAQLWEPPTDLERRDLLLGVGGSKNAPDPNELYKFKDEKAVGTQPGYDVEDSKGREWSVKLGPEARPEVAVSRLLWAIGYHQPSVYYLPRWTLVRDGKRIPQTGARFRLDDTKNLGEWSWRKNPYLHTRELAGLFVFQVMVNNWDVKSQQNALYRMKDDDAPGPRERYVVKDLGASLGRTAWPVGGTKADPAGFEEEPFIERVEGNRVRFAYQGAWL
;
A
#
# COMPACT_ATOMS: atom_id res chain seq x y z
N MET A 1 8.78 -81.09 -23.44
CA MET A 1 8.95 -79.86 -24.25
C MET A 1 7.96 -78.83 -23.72
N MET A 2 8.40 -77.86 -22.92
CA MET A 2 7.64 -76.65 -22.60
C MET A 2 8.60 -75.67 -21.91
N GLN A 3 9.09 -74.67 -22.65
CA GLN A 3 9.86 -73.56 -22.10
C GLN A 3 8.91 -72.44 -21.69
N LEU A 4 8.87 -72.11 -20.40
CA LEU A 4 8.26 -70.88 -19.90
C LEU A 4 9.24 -69.72 -20.13
N HIS A 5 8.89 -68.80 -21.04
CA HIS A 5 9.58 -67.54 -21.22
C HIS A 5 9.14 -66.55 -20.13
N ARG A 6 10.08 -66.11 -19.29
CA ARG A 6 9.87 -65.01 -18.33
C ARG A 6 9.99 -63.69 -19.08
N ILE A 7 8.89 -62.96 -19.18
CA ILE A 7 8.87 -61.57 -19.67
C ILE A 7 9.24 -60.67 -18.49
N ALA A 8 10.40 -60.02 -18.56
CA ALA A 8 10.78 -58.95 -17.65
C ALA A 8 10.24 -57.62 -18.19
N LEU A 9 9.29 -57.02 -17.49
CA LEU A 9 8.85 -55.64 -17.75
C LEU A 9 9.86 -54.67 -17.12
N PRO A 10 10.45 -53.73 -17.87
CA PRO A 10 11.28 -52.69 -17.26
C PRO A 10 10.37 -51.69 -16.52
N LEU A 11 10.61 -51.55 -15.22
CA LEU A 11 9.98 -50.54 -14.39
C LEU A 11 10.64 -49.19 -14.71
N SER A 12 10.02 -48.40 -15.61
CA SER A 12 10.46 -47.03 -15.86
C SER A 12 10.17 -46.16 -14.64
N LEU A 13 11.21 -45.86 -13.85
CA LEU A 13 11.16 -44.79 -12.86
C LEU A 13 10.98 -43.46 -13.60
N MET A 14 9.76 -42.93 -13.59
CA MET A 14 9.52 -41.52 -13.90
C MET A 14 10.03 -40.70 -12.72
N ALA A 15 11.25 -40.19 -12.81
CA ALA A 15 11.73 -39.15 -11.92
C ALA A 15 10.90 -37.89 -12.21
N ILE A 16 9.88 -37.63 -11.39
CA ILE A 16 9.23 -36.33 -11.32
C ILE A 16 10.26 -35.40 -10.70
N ALA A 17 11.09 -34.78 -11.53
CA ALA A 17 11.86 -33.62 -11.12
C ALA A 17 10.82 -32.60 -10.62
N CYS A 18 10.85 -32.31 -9.31
CA CYS A 18 10.20 -31.12 -8.78
C CYS A 18 10.84 -29.94 -9.50
N SER A 19 10.21 -29.44 -10.56
CA SER A 19 10.50 -28.10 -11.03
C SER A 19 10.06 -27.18 -9.91
N LEU A 20 11.01 -26.76 -9.08
CA LEU A 20 10.91 -25.50 -8.37
C LEU A 20 10.45 -24.49 -9.43
N ASN A 21 9.17 -24.11 -9.40
CA ASN A 21 8.60 -23.16 -10.35
C ASN A 21 9.54 -21.97 -10.44
N GLU A 22 10.25 -21.83 -11.56
CA GLU A 22 11.04 -20.63 -11.85
C GLU A 22 10.03 -19.49 -11.84
N ARG A 23 10.12 -18.65 -10.80
CA ARG A 23 9.27 -17.46 -10.71
C ARG A 23 9.70 -16.52 -11.83
N PRO A 24 8.76 -15.77 -12.44
CA PRO A 24 9.13 -14.80 -13.45
C PRO A 24 10.16 -13.82 -12.88
N THR A 25 11.28 -13.67 -13.58
CA THR A 25 12.26 -12.64 -13.29
C THR A 25 11.86 -11.38 -14.01
N VAL A 26 11.36 -10.40 -13.26
CA VAL A 26 11.17 -9.04 -13.77
C VAL A 26 12.52 -8.34 -13.75
N ASP A 27 12.85 -7.65 -14.84
CA ASP A 27 14.05 -6.82 -14.93
C ASP A 27 14.17 -5.88 -13.70
N PRO A 28 15.35 -5.75 -13.06
CA PRO A 28 15.51 -4.96 -11.84
C PRO A 28 15.07 -3.50 -11.97
N VAL A 29 15.30 -2.85 -13.13
CA VAL A 29 14.87 -1.46 -13.35
C VAL A 29 13.35 -1.36 -13.38
N ARG A 30 12.68 -2.34 -14.01
CA ARG A 30 11.22 -2.42 -13.97
C ARG A 30 10.70 -2.79 -12.58
N MET A 31 11.34 -3.70 -11.86
CA MET A 31 10.96 -4.08 -10.49
C MET A 31 11.04 -2.89 -9.55
N ALA A 32 12.08 -2.06 -9.68
CA ALA A 32 12.25 -0.86 -8.87
C ALA A 32 10.99 0.02 -8.89
N GLN A 33 10.26 0.11 -10.01
CA GLN A 33 9.00 0.88 -10.09
C GLN A 33 7.90 0.39 -9.13
N LEU A 34 7.91 -0.88 -8.70
CA LEU A 34 7.01 -1.42 -7.68
C LEU A 34 7.68 -1.46 -6.30
N TRP A 35 8.89 -2.01 -6.25
CA TRP A 35 9.57 -2.35 -5.00
C TRP A 35 11.09 -2.25 -5.16
N GLU A 36 11.74 -1.63 -4.17
CA GLU A 36 13.20 -1.58 -4.05
C GLU A 36 13.63 -2.28 -2.76
N PRO A 37 14.73 -3.06 -2.77
CA PRO A 37 15.26 -3.67 -1.57
C PRO A 37 15.52 -2.62 -0.47
N PRO A 38 14.91 -2.75 0.74
CA PRO A 38 15.15 -1.82 1.83
C PRO A 38 16.53 -2.09 2.46
N THR A 39 17.57 -1.46 1.92
CA THR A 39 18.96 -1.64 2.36
C THR A 39 19.32 -0.86 3.64
N ASP A 40 18.40 -0.02 4.11
CA ASP A 40 18.61 0.97 5.17
C ASP A 40 17.53 0.91 6.27
N LEU A 41 16.85 -0.24 6.42
CA LEU A 41 15.67 -0.39 7.29
C LEU A 41 15.88 0.16 8.72
N GLU A 42 17.03 -0.12 9.34
CA GLU A 42 17.36 0.34 10.71
C GLU A 42 17.50 1.86 10.84
N ARG A 43 17.66 2.58 9.72
CA ARG A 43 17.88 4.03 9.68
C ARG A 43 16.66 4.81 9.20
N ARG A 44 15.58 4.12 8.79
CA ARG A 44 14.38 4.77 8.26
C ARG A 44 13.59 5.45 9.37
N ASP A 45 13.22 6.71 9.12
CA ASP A 45 12.35 7.48 9.99
C ASP A 45 10.88 7.11 9.75
N LEU A 46 10.34 6.19 10.57
CA LEU A 46 8.92 5.81 10.51
C LEU A 46 7.98 6.88 11.08
N LEU A 47 8.50 7.94 11.71
CA LEU A 47 7.69 9.06 12.19
C LEU A 47 7.40 10.09 11.10
N LEU A 48 8.32 10.29 10.14
CA LEU A 48 8.14 11.26 9.06
C LEU A 48 7.99 10.62 7.67
N GLY A 49 8.35 9.34 7.53
CA GLY A 49 8.23 8.59 6.28
C GLY A 49 9.10 9.14 5.16
N VAL A 50 8.74 8.80 3.92
CA VAL A 50 9.52 9.13 2.71
C VAL A 50 9.82 10.62 2.53
N GLY A 51 8.93 11.51 2.96
CA GLY A 51 9.11 12.95 2.80
C GLY A 51 10.04 13.59 3.83
N GLY A 52 10.33 12.90 4.93
CA GLY A 52 11.15 13.42 6.03
C GLY A 52 10.63 14.74 6.62
N SER A 53 11.50 15.48 7.31
CA SER A 53 11.16 16.79 7.88
C SER A 53 11.08 17.89 6.82
N LYS A 54 11.85 17.77 5.73
CA LYS A 54 11.89 18.74 4.62
C LYS A 54 10.50 18.97 4.02
N ASN A 55 9.74 17.89 3.83
CA ASN A 55 8.41 17.97 3.23
C ASN A 55 7.29 18.03 4.28
N ALA A 56 7.58 18.18 5.57
CA ALA A 56 6.52 18.24 6.57
C ALA A 56 5.66 19.53 6.42
N PRO A 57 4.33 19.44 6.60
CA PRO A 57 3.45 20.60 6.69
C PRO A 57 3.67 21.32 8.03
N ASP A 58 3.58 22.66 8.05
CA ASP A 58 3.68 23.44 9.28
C ASP A 58 2.33 23.42 10.02
N PRO A 59 2.25 22.94 11.28
CA PRO A 59 0.99 22.90 12.03
C PRO A 59 0.42 24.28 12.36
N ASN A 60 1.22 25.34 12.34
CA ASN A 60 0.81 26.71 12.68
C ASN A 60 0.43 27.55 11.45
N GLU A 61 0.52 26.96 10.26
CA GLU A 61 0.26 27.64 9.00
C GLU A 61 -1.24 27.78 8.71
N LEU A 62 -1.55 28.78 7.88
CA LEU A 62 -2.88 29.03 7.35
C LEU A 62 -2.96 28.44 5.94
N TYR A 63 -3.64 27.30 5.80
CA TYR A 63 -3.76 26.60 4.53
C TYR A 63 -4.91 27.21 3.71
N LYS A 64 -4.60 27.75 2.54
CA LYS A 64 -5.57 28.37 1.64
C LYS A 64 -6.40 27.30 0.93
N PHE A 65 -7.72 27.41 1.00
CA PHE A 65 -8.64 26.56 0.27
C PHE A 65 -8.42 26.69 -1.25
N LYS A 66 -8.36 25.56 -1.95
CA LYS A 66 -8.31 25.49 -3.41
C LYS A 66 -9.54 24.78 -3.95
N ASP A 67 -9.83 23.61 -3.42
CA ASP A 67 -10.99 22.81 -3.83
C ASP A 67 -11.50 21.92 -2.69
N GLU A 68 -12.71 21.41 -2.85
CA GLU A 68 -13.35 20.46 -1.95
C GLU A 68 -13.53 19.12 -2.66
N LYS A 69 -13.20 18.02 -1.99
CA LYS A 69 -13.33 16.70 -2.61
C LYS A 69 -14.79 16.36 -2.87
N ALA A 70 -15.13 16.27 -4.16
CA ALA A 70 -16.46 15.90 -4.62
C ALA A 70 -16.72 14.38 -4.60
N VAL A 71 -15.69 13.55 -4.40
CA VAL A 71 -15.75 12.08 -4.55
C VAL A 71 -15.08 11.38 -3.38
N GLY A 72 -15.67 10.27 -2.94
CA GLY A 72 -15.21 9.46 -1.80
C GLY A 72 -16.22 9.49 -0.65
N THR A 73 -15.95 8.69 0.38
CA THR A 73 -16.81 8.60 1.57
C THR A 73 -16.41 9.58 2.69
N GLN A 74 -15.16 10.05 2.67
CA GLN A 74 -14.62 10.97 3.67
C GLN A 74 -14.43 12.37 3.09
N PRO A 75 -14.81 13.43 3.84
CA PRO A 75 -14.57 14.80 3.39
C PRO A 75 -13.08 15.10 3.31
N GLY A 76 -12.73 15.99 2.38
CA GLY A 76 -11.36 16.41 2.16
C GLY A 76 -11.30 17.70 1.35
N TYR A 77 -10.12 18.29 1.36
CA TYR A 77 -9.84 19.55 0.68
C TYR A 77 -8.57 19.40 -0.13
N ASP A 78 -8.46 20.14 -1.21
CA ASP A 78 -7.15 20.50 -1.74
C ASP A 78 -6.85 21.92 -1.23
N VAL A 79 -5.65 22.09 -0.66
CA VAL A 79 -5.21 23.33 -0.02
C VAL A 79 -3.79 23.68 -0.44
N GLU A 80 -3.45 24.96 -0.31
CA GLU A 80 -2.14 25.49 -0.64
C GLU A 80 -1.54 26.17 0.60
N ASP A 81 -0.25 25.97 0.83
CA ASP A 81 0.46 26.64 1.92
C ASP A 81 1.13 27.95 1.47
N SER A 82 1.74 28.71 2.38
CA SER A 82 2.35 30.02 2.06
C SER A 82 3.58 29.90 1.16
N LYS A 83 4.14 28.70 1.01
CA LYS A 83 5.26 28.39 0.11
C LYS A 83 4.77 27.94 -1.26
N GLY A 84 3.47 27.93 -1.51
CA GLY A 84 2.87 27.48 -2.75
C GLY A 84 2.87 25.96 -2.93
N ARG A 85 3.13 25.18 -1.87
CA ARG A 85 2.99 23.72 -1.94
C ARG A 85 1.51 23.36 -1.85
N GLU A 86 1.08 22.47 -2.72
CA GLU A 86 -0.29 21.96 -2.75
C GLU A 86 -0.40 20.65 -1.98
N TRP A 87 -1.51 20.52 -1.26
CA TRP A 87 -1.79 19.41 -0.36
C TRP A 87 -3.18 18.88 -0.61
N SER A 88 -3.29 17.58 -0.85
CA SER A 88 -4.56 16.92 -0.70
C SER A 88 -4.75 16.59 0.77
N VAL A 89 -5.87 16.96 1.37
CA VAL A 89 -6.20 16.78 2.78
C VAL A 89 -7.38 15.83 2.91
N LYS A 90 -7.32 14.88 3.87
CA LYS A 90 -8.43 13.96 4.16
C LYS A 90 -8.70 13.95 5.65
N LEU A 91 -9.97 14.17 5.98
CA LEU A 91 -10.47 14.20 7.33
C LEU A 91 -10.95 12.80 7.74
N GLY A 92 -11.25 12.66 9.03
CA GLY A 92 -11.97 11.51 9.56
C GLY A 92 -11.07 10.35 10.00
N PRO A 93 -11.68 9.21 10.35
CA PRO A 93 -11.01 8.10 11.03
C PRO A 93 -9.89 7.46 10.19
N GLU A 94 -9.96 7.58 8.87
CA GLU A 94 -8.98 7.03 7.93
C GLU A 94 -7.64 7.76 7.93
N ALA A 95 -7.59 8.99 8.44
CA ALA A 95 -6.41 9.83 8.35
C ALA A 95 -5.18 9.24 9.04
N ARG A 96 -5.36 8.67 10.24
CA ARG A 96 -4.27 8.08 11.04
C ARG A 96 -3.76 6.76 10.44
N PRO A 97 -4.61 5.75 10.15
CA PRO A 97 -4.16 4.50 9.55
C PRO A 97 -3.50 4.72 8.19
N GLU A 98 -4.01 5.63 7.36
CA GLU A 98 -3.40 5.94 6.06
C GLU A 98 -1.94 6.41 6.21
N VAL A 99 -1.68 7.28 7.19
CA VAL A 99 -0.32 7.75 7.51
C VAL A 99 0.53 6.60 8.05
N ALA A 100 0.07 5.89 9.08
CA ALA A 100 0.85 4.84 9.73
C ALA A 100 1.23 3.71 8.76
N VAL A 101 0.26 3.20 7.99
CA VAL A 101 0.46 2.07 7.07
C VAL A 101 1.32 2.47 5.87
N SER A 102 1.22 3.71 5.38
CA SER A 102 2.13 4.19 4.33
C SER A 102 3.61 4.14 4.77
N ARG A 103 3.91 4.47 6.04
CA ARG A 103 5.28 4.44 6.55
C ARG A 103 5.82 3.02 6.61
N LEU A 104 4.97 2.06 7.00
CA LEU A 104 5.34 0.64 7.02
C LEU A 104 5.56 0.08 5.61
N LEU A 105 4.70 0.40 4.65
CA LEU A 105 4.90 0.02 3.24
C LEU A 105 6.19 0.59 2.69
N TRP A 106 6.43 1.88 2.94
CA TRP A 106 7.68 2.53 2.57
C TRP A 106 8.86 1.80 3.19
N ALA A 107 8.83 1.54 4.50
CA ALA A 107 9.91 0.89 5.23
C ALA A 107 10.35 -0.43 4.59
N ILE A 108 9.40 -1.25 4.14
CA ILE A 108 9.68 -2.55 3.55
C ILE A 108 9.96 -2.52 2.04
N GLY A 109 10.09 -1.32 1.44
CA GLY A 109 10.58 -1.14 0.08
C GLY A 109 9.53 -0.75 -0.97
N TYR A 110 8.25 -0.61 -0.60
CA TYR A 110 7.22 -0.17 -1.55
C TYR A 110 7.14 1.35 -1.62
N HIS A 111 6.76 1.88 -2.79
CA HIS A 111 6.59 3.32 -2.96
C HIS A 111 5.36 3.84 -2.25
N GLN A 112 5.50 4.99 -1.61
CA GLN A 112 4.41 5.74 -0.99
C GLN A 112 4.60 7.24 -1.22
N PRO A 113 3.51 8.03 -1.27
CA PRO A 113 3.60 9.47 -1.36
C PRO A 113 4.02 10.09 -0.02
N SER A 114 4.51 11.33 -0.06
CA SER A 114 4.80 12.10 1.16
C SER A 114 3.48 12.39 1.91
N VAL A 115 3.23 11.70 3.02
CA VAL A 115 2.02 11.86 3.84
C VAL A 115 2.32 12.12 5.32
N TYR A 116 1.54 13.03 5.89
CA TYR A 116 1.69 13.50 7.27
C TYR A 116 0.33 13.56 7.96
N TYR A 117 0.33 13.53 9.29
CA TYR A 117 -0.85 13.77 10.10
C TYR A 117 -0.67 15.07 10.87
N LEU A 118 -1.60 16.01 10.69
CA LEU A 118 -1.70 17.18 11.57
C LEU A 118 -2.87 16.95 12.52
N PRO A 119 -2.69 17.02 13.85
CA PRO A 119 -3.78 16.82 14.81
C PRO A 119 -4.76 17.99 14.84
N ARG A 120 -4.31 19.18 14.44
CA ARG A 120 -5.08 20.41 14.24
C ARG A 120 -4.40 21.23 13.17
N TRP A 121 -5.19 22.01 12.43
CA TRP A 121 -4.71 22.91 11.39
C TRP A 121 -5.78 23.98 11.11
N THR A 122 -5.45 25.01 10.33
CA THR A 122 -6.39 26.09 10.01
C THR A 122 -6.59 26.19 8.50
N LEU A 123 -7.84 26.04 8.06
CA LEU A 123 -8.24 26.31 6.68
C LEU A 123 -8.59 27.80 6.53
N VAL A 124 -8.17 28.42 5.43
CA VAL A 124 -8.62 29.75 5.03
C VAL A 124 -9.48 29.64 3.79
N ARG A 125 -10.76 29.99 3.91
CA ARG A 125 -11.75 30.00 2.81
C ARG A 125 -12.54 31.30 2.90
N ASP A 126 -12.63 32.02 1.78
CA ASP A 126 -13.36 33.30 1.68
C ASP A 126 -12.97 34.33 2.75
N GLY A 127 -11.66 34.43 3.03
CA GLY A 127 -11.10 35.35 4.04
C GLY A 127 -11.34 34.93 5.50
N LYS A 128 -12.03 33.81 5.75
CA LYS A 128 -12.32 33.30 7.09
C LYS A 128 -11.31 32.22 7.49
N ARG A 129 -10.86 32.28 8.74
CA ARG A 129 -10.06 31.22 9.38
C ARG A 129 -11.00 30.19 10.01
N ILE A 130 -10.86 28.94 9.59
CA ILE A 130 -11.71 27.83 10.02
C ILE A 130 -10.79 26.79 10.66
N PRO A 131 -10.76 26.69 12.01
CA PRO A 131 -10.03 25.64 12.70
C PRO A 131 -10.55 24.26 12.30
N GLN A 132 -9.65 23.33 12.03
CA GLN A 132 -9.95 21.98 11.60
C GLN A 132 -9.39 20.95 12.57
N THR A 133 -10.09 19.82 12.68
CA THR A 133 -9.63 18.66 13.45
C THR A 133 -8.55 17.88 12.69
N GLY A 134 -8.05 16.82 13.32
CA GLY A 134 -6.94 16.05 12.78
C GLY A 134 -7.19 15.49 11.39
N ALA A 135 -6.18 15.60 10.53
CA ALA A 135 -6.28 15.27 9.12
C ALA A 135 -4.97 14.71 8.57
N ARG A 136 -5.10 13.90 7.52
CA ARG A 136 -3.98 13.46 6.70
C ARG A 136 -3.69 14.56 5.69
N PHE A 137 -2.42 14.87 5.48
CA PHE A 137 -1.88 15.81 4.50
C PHE A 137 -0.99 15.02 3.54
N ARG A 138 -1.28 15.07 2.25
CA ARG A 138 -0.48 14.41 1.20
C ARG A 138 0.03 15.50 0.29
N LEU A 139 1.34 15.62 0.18
CA LEU A 139 1.96 16.58 -0.72
C LEU A 139 1.61 16.21 -2.17
N ASP A 140 1.30 17.21 -3.00
CA ASP A 140 1.08 17.00 -4.42
C ASP A 140 2.39 17.14 -5.22
N ASP A 141 3.32 16.23 -4.98
CA ASP A 141 4.64 16.13 -5.63
C ASP A 141 4.69 15.09 -6.76
N THR A 142 3.53 14.54 -7.15
CA THR A 142 3.40 13.49 -8.16
C THR A 142 2.30 13.80 -9.18
N LYS A 143 2.47 13.30 -10.40
CA LYS A 143 1.44 13.25 -11.44
C LYS A 143 0.82 11.86 -11.45
N ASN A 144 -0.51 11.77 -11.32
CA ASN A 144 -1.23 10.51 -11.48
C ASN A 144 -1.31 10.13 -12.97
N LEU A 145 -0.78 8.95 -13.34
CA LEU A 145 -0.81 8.41 -14.71
C LEU A 145 -1.97 7.43 -14.95
N GLY A 146 -2.75 7.10 -13.91
CA GLY A 146 -3.86 6.17 -13.97
C GLY A 146 -3.81 5.10 -12.88
N GLU A 147 -4.79 4.20 -12.93
CA GLU A 147 -4.92 3.08 -12.00
C GLU A 147 -4.17 1.84 -12.51
N TRP A 148 -3.73 0.96 -11.61
CA TRP A 148 -3.15 -0.33 -11.97
C TRP A 148 -3.87 -1.49 -11.27
N SER A 149 -3.96 -2.65 -11.95
CA SER A 149 -4.75 -3.77 -11.45
C SER A 149 -3.93 -4.81 -10.72
N TRP A 150 -4.43 -5.28 -9.57
CA TRP A 150 -3.92 -6.45 -8.85
C TRP A 150 -3.82 -7.71 -9.73
N ARG A 151 -4.73 -7.86 -10.69
CA ARG A 151 -4.84 -9.03 -11.57
C ARG A 151 -4.22 -8.83 -12.95
N LYS A 152 -3.88 -7.58 -13.31
CA LYS A 152 -3.31 -7.21 -14.61
C LYS A 152 -2.24 -6.14 -14.41
N ASN A 153 -1.01 -6.57 -14.16
CA ASN A 153 0.17 -5.73 -13.97
C ASN A 153 1.43 -6.52 -14.40
N PRO A 154 2.58 -5.86 -14.62
CA PRO A 154 3.79 -6.53 -15.10
C PRO A 154 4.54 -7.34 -14.02
N TYR A 155 4.04 -7.37 -12.78
CA TYR A 155 4.68 -8.02 -11.63
C TYR A 155 3.94 -9.28 -11.17
N LEU A 156 2.98 -9.79 -11.95
CA LEU A 156 2.26 -11.00 -11.62
C LEU A 156 3.23 -12.16 -11.36
N HIS A 157 2.94 -12.95 -10.32
CA HIS A 157 3.73 -14.09 -9.85
C HIS A 157 5.13 -13.77 -9.30
N THR A 158 5.45 -12.49 -9.08
CA THR A 158 6.67 -12.08 -8.37
C THR A 158 6.50 -12.21 -6.85
N ARG A 159 7.62 -12.33 -6.14
CA ARG A 159 7.61 -12.37 -4.66
C ARG A 159 7.22 -11.00 -4.09
N GLU A 160 7.62 -9.94 -4.76
CA GLU A 160 7.45 -8.55 -4.39
C GLU A 160 5.99 -8.15 -4.49
N LEU A 161 5.27 -8.55 -5.56
CA LEU A 161 3.83 -8.35 -5.61
C LEU A 161 3.11 -9.19 -4.55
N ALA A 162 3.49 -10.46 -4.36
CA ALA A 162 2.90 -11.31 -3.33
C ALA A 162 3.11 -10.74 -1.91
N GLY A 163 4.29 -10.20 -1.62
CA GLY A 163 4.60 -9.53 -0.35
C GLY A 163 3.72 -8.31 -0.11
N LEU A 164 3.42 -7.55 -1.17
CA LEU A 164 2.55 -6.37 -1.08
C LEU A 164 1.13 -6.78 -0.67
N PHE A 165 0.61 -7.85 -1.27
CA PHE A 165 -0.69 -8.41 -0.88
C PHE A 165 -0.70 -8.92 0.56
N VAL A 166 0.30 -9.73 0.94
CA VAL A 166 0.41 -10.27 2.30
C VAL A 166 0.48 -9.14 3.32
N PHE A 167 1.16 -8.04 2.99
CA PHE A 167 1.17 -6.86 3.83
C PHE A 167 -0.22 -6.21 3.97
N GLN A 168 -1.01 -6.09 2.89
CA GLN A 168 -2.38 -5.55 3.00
C GLN A 168 -3.24 -6.40 3.94
N VAL A 169 -3.11 -7.73 3.87
CA VAL A 169 -3.79 -8.67 4.77
C VAL A 169 -3.29 -8.50 6.21
N MET A 170 -1.98 -8.37 6.42
CA MET A 170 -1.38 -8.22 7.75
C MET A 170 -1.88 -6.99 8.50
N VAL A 171 -2.19 -5.89 7.80
CA VAL A 171 -2.72 -4.66 8.42
C VAL A 171 -4.24 -4.60 8.40
N ASN A 172 -4.92 -5.70 8.05
CA ASN A 172 -6.37 -5.77 7.90
C ASN A 172 -6.93 -4.70 6.97
N ASN A 173 -6.22 -4.35 5.89
CA ASN A 173 -6.77 -3.45 4.89
C ASN A 173 -7.87 -4.18 4.13
N TRP A 174 -9.14 -3.85 4.37
CA TRP A 174 -10.28 -4.55 3.79
C TRP A 174 -10.81 -3.93 2.48
N ASP A 175 -10.24 -2.81 2.01
CA ASP A 175 -10.62 -2.12 0.76
C ASP A 175 -9.56 -2.24 -0.36
N VAL A 176 -9.06 -3.46 -0.60
CA VAL A 176 -7.95 -3.76 -1.54
C VAL A 176 -8.39 -3.78 -3.01
N LYS A 177 -9.18 -2.79 -3.45
CA LYS A 177 -9.65 -2.68 -4.83
C LYS A 177 -8.55 -2.16 -5.77
N SER A 178 -8.60 -2.55 -7.05
CA SER A 178 -7.65 -2.01 -8.05
C SER A 178 -7.83 -0.50 -8.27
N GLN A 179 -9.03 0.04 -8.03
CA GLN A 179 -9.30 1.48 -8.07
C GLN A 179 -8.55 2.24 -6.96
N GLN A 180 -8.10 1.52 -5.92
CA GLN A 180 -7.27 2.04 -4.83
C GLN A 180 -5.78 1.90 -5.10
N ASN A 181 -5.41 1.73 -6.36
CA ASN A 181 -4.03 1.71 -6.80
C ASN A 181 -3.78 2.83 -7.79
N ALA A 182 -2.59 3.41 -7.78
CA ALA A 182 -2.20 4.47 -8.71
C ALA A 182 -0.78 4.24 -9.22
N LEU A 183 -0.57 4.54 -10.51
CA LEU A 183 0.74 4.72 -11.09
C LEU A 183 1.06 6.21 -11.03
N TYR A 184 2.05 6.57 -10.22
CA TYR A 184 2.51 7.96 -10.10
C TYR A 184 3.77 8.20 -10.92
N ARG A 185 3.91 9.41 -11.44
CA ARG A 185 5.17 9.95 -11.93
C ARG A 185 5.63 11.08 -11.01
N MET A 186 6.88 11.07 -10.57
CA MET A 186 7.44 12.18 -9.79
C MET A 186 7.42 13.48 -10.62
N LYS A 187 7.02 14.60 -10.01
CA LYS A 187 7.06 15.93 -10.66
C LYS A 187 8.49 16.49 -10.70
N ASP A 188 9.29 16.15 -9.69
CA ASP A 188 10.72 16.46 -9.64
C ASP A 188 11.50 15.39 -10.40
N ASP A 189 12.24 15.82 -11.43
CA ASP A 189 13.01 14.94 -12.30
C ASP A 189 14.28 14.41 -11.62
N ASP A 190 14.73 15.08 -10.55
CA ASP A 190 15.86 14.68 -9.73
C ASP A 190 15.42 13.88 -8.48
N ALA A 191 14.13 13.54 -8.37
CA ALA A 191 13.64 12.72 -7.27
C ALA A 191 14.34 11.34 -7.26
N PRO A 192 14.85 10.89 -6.10
CA PRO A 192 15.59 9.63 -6.00
C PRO A 192 14.69 8.42 -6.30
N GLY A 193 15.26 7.38 -6.92
CA GLY A 193 14.54 6.16 -7.27
C GLY A 193 13.83 6.26 -8.64
N PRO A 194 12.91 5.34 -8.95
CA PRO A 194 12.25 5.32 -10.25
C PRO A 194 11.30 6.52 -10.41
N ARG A 195 11.29 7.08 -11.62
CA ARG A 195 10.42 8.21 -12.00
C ARG A 195 8.94 7.82 -11.98
N GLU A 196 8.63 6.57 -12.28
CA GLU A 196 7.28 6.00 -12.25
C GLU A 196 7.17 4.96 -11.13
N ARG A 197 6.09 5.04 -10.34
CA ARG A 197 5.92 4.29 -9.10
C ARG A 197 4.52 3.69 -9.00
N TYR A 198 4.46 2.37 -8.84
CA TYR A 198 3.25 1.65 -8.51
C TYR A 198 2.98 1.78 -7.02
N VAL A 199 1.87 2.43 -6.69
CA VAL A 199 1.49 2.73 -5.30
C VAL A 199 0.11 2.16 -5.01
N VAL A 200 -0.02 1.48 -3.87
CA VAL A 200 -1.32 1.23 -3.24
C VAL A 200 -1.68 2.48 -2.46
N LYS A 201 -2.77 3.14 -2.86
CA LYS A 201 -3.33 4.31 -2.18
C LYS A 201 -4.49 3.86 -1.28
N ASP A 202 -5.02 4.81 -0.51
CA ASP A 202 -6.20 4.61 0.34
C ASP A 202 -6.05 3.50 1.39
N LEU A 203 -4.97 3.58 2.15
CA LEU A 203 -4.62 2.66 3.24
C LEU A 203 -5.43 2.92 4.52
N GLY A 204 -6.42 3.81 4.47
CA GLY A 204 -7.20 4.24 5.63
C GLY A 204 -8.18 3.18 6.14
N ALA A 205 -8.57 2.22 5.29
CA ALA A 205 -9.44 1.10 5.64
C ALA A 205 -8.67 -0.06 6.30
N SER A 206 -7.73 0.25 7.19
CA SER A 206 -6.81 -0.69 7.84
C SER A 206 -6.73 -0.46 9.36
N LEU A 207 -5.98 -1.32 10.04
CA LEU A 207 -5.76 -1.28 11.49
C LEU A 207 -7.08 -1.27 12.27
N GLY A 208 -7.97 -2.16 11.84
CA GLY A 208 -9.25 -2.46 12.46
C GLY A 208 -9.64 -3.91 12.16
N ARG A 209 -10.90 -4.26 12.40
CA ARG A 209 -11.47 -5.57 12.09
C ARG A 209 -11.80 -5.69 10.61
N THR A 210 -11.60 -6.86 10.03
CA THR A 210 -12.10 -7.18 8.70
C THR A 210 -13.53 -7.69 8.80
N ALA A 211 -14.45 -7.19 7.96
CA ALA A 211 -15.82 -7.69 7.95
C ALA A 211 -16.42 -7.56 6.56
N TRP A 212 -16.87 -8.69 6.03
CA TRP A 212 -17.64 -8.78 4.80
C TRP A 212 -19.00 -9.43 5.08
N PRO A 213 -20.13 -8.89 4.58
CA PRO A 213 -20.26 -7.78 3.62
C PRO A 213 -20.44 -6.39 4.25
N VAL A 214 -20.52 -6.29 5.59
CA VAL A 214 -20.91 -5.04 6.29
C VAL A 214 -19.83 -3.96 6.33
N GLY A 215 -18.60 -4.26 5.87
CA GLY A 215 -17.45 -3.37 5.94
C GLY A 215 -16.77 -3.46 7.31
N GLY A 216 -15.44 -3.52 7.30
CA GLY A 216 -14.63 -3.59 8.51
C GLY A 216 -14.57 -2.27 9.31
N THR A 217 -13.91 -2.30 10.47
CA THR A 217 -13.60 -1.08 11.23
C THR A 217 -12.32 -0.43 10.71
N LYS A 218 -12.08 0.83 11.09
CA LYS A 218 -10.92 1.62 10.66
C LYS A 218 -10.41 2.40 11.87
N ALA A 219 -9.09 2.49 12.04
CA ALA A 219 -8.48 3.13 13.21
C ALA A 219 -9.01 2.56 14.54
N ASP A 220 -9.07 1.23 14.63
CA ASP A 220 -9.57 0.46 15.77
C ASP A 220 -8.49 -0.56 16.20
N PRO A 221 -7.42 -0.12 16.89
CA PRO A 221 -6.31 -0.99 17.25
C PRO A 221 -6.73 -2.14 18.17
N ALA A 222 -7.69 -1.91 19.07
CA ALA A 222 -8.20 -2.97 19.95
C ALA A 222 -8.87 -4.08 19.13
N GLY A 223 -9.69 -3.71 18.15
CA GLY A 223 -10.27 -4.70 17.24
C GLY A 223 -9.26 -5.38 16.32
N PHE A 224 -8.24 -4.65 15.88
CA PHE A 224 -7.15 -5.21 15.10
C PHE A 224 -6.37 -6.28 15.89
N GLU A 225 -6.07 -6.02 17.17
CA GLU A 225 -5.32 -6.93 18.04
C GLU A 225 -6.09 -8.23 18.39
N GLU A 226 -7.41 -8.22 18.26
CA GLU A 226 -8.24 -9.42 18.47
C GLU A 226 -8.23 -10.37 17.27
N GLU A 227 -7.90 -9.89 16.06
CA GLU A 227 -7.90 -10.71 14.85
C GLU A 227 -6.53 -11.38 14.64
N PRO A 228 -6.46 -12.73 14.49
CA PRO A 228 -5.20 -13.38 14.19
C PRO A 228 -4.77 -13.07 12.75
N PHE A 229 -3.47 -12.91 12.52
CA PHE A 229 -2.97 -12.77 11.15
C PHE A 229 -3.03 -14.10 10.37
N ILE A 230 -2.60 -15.20 11.00
CA ILE A 230 -2.60 -16.55 10.43
C ILE A 230 -3.68 -17.38 11.10
N GLU A 231 -4.63 -17.86 10.31
CA GLU A 231 -5.69 -18.75 10.80
C GLU A 231 -5.19 -20.19 10.86
N ARG A 232 -4.50 -20.65 9.80
CA ARG A 232 -4.02 -22.04 9.71
C ARG A 232 -2.83 -22.18 8.75
N VAL A 233 -1.98 -23.16 9.05
CA VAL A 233 -0.95 -23.66 8.13
C VAL A 233 -1.31 -25.08 7.69
N GLU A 234 -1.32 -25.34 6.38
CA GLU A 234 -1.63 -26.65 5.78
C GLU A 234 -0.54 -27.03 4.78
N GLY A 235 0.41 -27.87 5.23
CA GLY A 235 1.57 -28.24 4.43
C GLY A 235 2.39 -27.01 4.04
N ASN A 236 2.43 -26.68 2.75
CA ASN A 236 3.12 -25.51 2.20
C ASN A 236 2.20 -24.30 1.94
N ARG A 237 0.97 -24.32 2.49
CA ARG A 237 -0.01 -23.24 2.34
C ARG A 237 -0.30 -22.58 3.68
N VAL A 238 -0.52 -21.27 3.64
CA VAL A 238 -0.98 -20.47 4.78
C VAL A 238 -2.35 -19.92 4.45
N ARG A 239 -3.29 -20.06 5.39
CA ARG A 239 -4.57 -19.37 5.37
C ARG A 239 -4.49 -18.20 6.34
N PHE A 240 -4.69 -17.00 5.82
CA PHE A 240 -4.77 -15.78 6.62
C PHE A 240 -6.19 -15.61 7.17
N ALA A 241 -6.30 -15.09 8.39
CA ALA A 241 -7.60 -14.74 8.97
C ALA A 241 -8.01 -13.36 8.43
N TYR A 242 -8.50 -13.35 7.20
CA TYR A 242 -8.83 -12.12 6.47
C TYR A 242 -10.19 -12.24 5.80
N GLN A 243 -11.09 -11.30 6.09
CA GLN A 243 -12.45 -11.27 5.56
C GLN A 243 -12.69 -10.01 4.72
N GLY A 244 -12.30 -10.06 3.43
CA GLY A 244 -12.53 -8.99 2.46
C GLY A 244 -13.02 -9.51 1.11
N ALA A 245 -13.71 -8.66 0.34
CA ALA A 245 -14.34 -9.06 -0.93
C ALA A 245 -13.50 -8.95 -2.19
N TRP A 246 -12.34 -8.30 -2.10
CA TRP A 246 -11.67 -7.76 -3.28
C TRP A 246 -10.41 -8.54 -3.67
N LEU A 247 -10.30 -9.78 -3.18
CA LEU A 247 -9.25 -10.74 -3.51
C LEU A 247 -9.77 -11.86 -4.42
#